data_AF-A0A9D6VX23-F1
#
_entry.id   AF-A0A9D6VX23-F1
#
_cell.length_a   1.000
_cell.length_b   1.000
_cell.length_c   1.000
_cell.angle_alpha   90.00
_cell.angle_beta   90.00
_cell.angle_gamma   90.00
#
_symmetry.space_group_name_H-M   'P 1'
#
loop_
_entity.id
_entity.type
_entity.pdbx_description
1 polymer ?
#
loop_
_entity_poly.entity_id
_entity_poly.type
_entity_poly.pdbx_seq_one_letter_code
_entity_poly.pdbx_strand_id
1 'polypeptide(L)'
;MTIALFSAFTHAAEQKYLPMPPAFSVEADPAAVLRAYPLGVITKQAAFSHHGQATRSVKLPNGYEGWIYQLGTESGLRTYTLEFDAQERVIDVLYNERGRHNGMTALQIQAQANKVLGPDAEPAPFEKHPPEEYRH
;
A
#
# COMPACT_ATOMS: atom_id res chain seq x y z
N MET A 1 -33.11 33.06 -40.47
CA MET A 1 -32.72 32.88 -39.06
C MET A 1 -32.57 31.38 -38.86
N THR A 2 -31.32 30.89 -38.82
CA THR A 2 -31.00 29.45 -38.86
C THR A 2 -30.16 29.16 -37.63
N ILE A 3 -30.71 28.36 -36.71
CA ILE A 3 -30.03 27.97 -35.47
C ILE A 3 -29.20 26.73 -35.78
N ALA A 4 -27.87 26.87 -35.75
CA ALA A 4 -26.96 25.73 -35.76
C ALA A 4 -26.79 25.22 -34.32
N LEU A 5 -27.28 24.01 -34.04
CA LEU A 5 -27.00 23.30 -32.80
C LEU A 5 -25.52 22.90 -32.78
N PHE A 6 -24.75 23.46 -31.86
CA PHE A 6 -23.44 22.92 -31.51
C PHE A 6 -23.65 21.55 -30.88
N SER A 7 -23.19 20.52 -31.59
CA SER A 7 -23.14 19.15 -31.08
C SER A 7 -22.32 19.14 -29.80
N ALA A 8 -22.96 18.75 -28.71
CA ALA A 8 -22.30 18.56 -27.43
C ALA A 8 -21.15 17.56 -27.62
N PHE A 9 -19.97 17.91 -27.12
CA PHE A 9 -18.85 17.00 -26.99
C PHE A 9 -19.32 15.76 -26.23
N THR A 10 -19.44 14.63 -26.92
CA THR A 10 -19.49 13.31 -26.29
C THR A 10 -18.09 13.02 -25.74
N HIS A 11 -17.77 13.56 -24.56
CA HIS A 11 -16.79 12.94 -23.67
C HIS A 11 -17.54 11.93 -22.82
N ALA A 12 -18.05 10.88 -23.47
CA ALA A 12 -18.46 9.68 -22.77
C ALA A 12 -17.20 9.08 -22.16
N ALA A 13 -17.12 9.17 -20.84
CA ALA A 13 -16.00 8.82 -20.01
C ALA A 13 -15.42 7.44 -20.37
N GLU A 14 -14.18 7.43 -20.85
CA GLU A 14 -13.31 6.26 -20.73
C GLU A 14 -12.84 6.19 -19.27
N GLN A 15 -13.76 5.93 -18.34
CA GLN A 15 -13.38 5.41 -17.01
C GLN A 15 -12.87 3.99 -17.24
N LYS A 16 -11.62 3.87 -17.71
CA LYS A 16 -10.86 2.63 -17.58
C LYS A 16 -10.93 2.26 -16.10
N TYR A 17 -11.63 1.17 -15.78
CA TYR A 17 -11.77 0.70 -14.42
C TYR A 17 -10.38 0.56 -13.80
N LEU A 18 -10.02 1.48 -12.91
CA LEU A 18 -8.80 1.33 -12.11
C LEU A 18 -8.92 0.03 -11.32
N PRO A 19 -7.84 -0.76 -11.22
CA PRO A 19 -7.89 -1.99 -10.45
C PRO A 19 -8.30 -1.67 -9.02
N MET A 20 -9.20 -2.48 -8.45
CA MET A 20 -9.55 -2.34 -7.05
C MET A 20 -8.34 -2.71 -6.19
N PRO A 21 -8.01 -1.94 -5.13
CA PRO A 21 -6.98 -2.33 -4.19
C PRO A 21 -7.34 -3.68 -3.55
N PRO A 22 -6.40 -4.61 -3.35
CA PRO A 22 -6.69 -5.79 -2.54
C PRO A 22 -6.85 -5.41 -1.06
N ALA A 23 -7.67 -6.17 -0.33
CA ALA A 23 -7.94 -5.94 1.09
C ALA A 23 -7.06 -6.83 1.98
N PHE A 24 -6.63 -6.31 3.14
CA PHE A 24 -6.11 -7.14 4.22
C PHE A 24 -7.25 -7.53 5.17
N SER A 25 -7.15 -8.72 5.75
CA SER A 25 -7.98 -9.17 6.85
C SER A 25 -7.14 -10.00 7.83
N VAL A 26 -7.75 -10.46 8.93
CA VAL A 26 -7.06 -11.31 9.91
C VAL A 26 -6.78 -12.71 9.31
N GLU A 27 -7.61 -13.15 8.37
CA GLU A 27 -7.58 -14.46 7.72
C GLU A 27 -6.76 -14.48 6.42
N ALA A 28 -6.59 -13.33 5.77
CA ALA A 28 -5.86 -13.23 4.51
C ALA A 28 -4.36 -13.55 4.68
N ASP A 29 -3.76 -14.22 3.68
CA ASP A 29 -2.30 -14.32 3.58
C ASP A 29 -1.73 -12.94 3.17
N PRO A 30 -1.02 -12.25 4.07
CA PRO A 30 -0.50 -10.92 3.80
C PRO A 30 0.50 -10.91 2.63
N ALA A 31 1.30 -11.97 2.45
CA ALA A 31 2.28 -12.02 1.37
C ALA A 31 1.60 -12.10 0.00
N ALA A 32 0.47 -12.82 -0.09
CA ALA A 32 -0.35 -12.85 -1.30
C ALA A 32 -0.97 -11.49 -1.62
N VAL A 33 -1.52 -10.80 -0.60
CA VAL A 33 -2.09 -9.45 -0.75
C VAL A 33 -1.03 -8.45 -1.22
N LEU A 34 0.15 -8.46 -0.57
CA LEU A 34 1.27 -7.56 -0.92
C LEU A 34 1.79 -7.80 -2.34
N ARG A 35 1.90 -9.07 -2.76
CA ARG A 35 2.33 -9.42 -4.12
C ARG A 35 1.36 -8.94 -5.19
N ALA A 36 0.07 -8.92 -4.89
CA ALA A 36 -0.99 -8.51 -5.81
C ALA A 36 -1.24 -6.99 -5.84
N TYR A 37 -0.66 -6.22 -4.91
CA TYR A 37 -0.96 -4.79 -4.79
C TYR A 37 -0.46 -3.99 -6.01
N PRO A 38 -1.31 -3.26 -6.76
CA PRO A 38 -0.88 -2.57 -7.97
C PRO A 38 -0.24 -1.21 -7.65
N LEU A 39 1.02 -1.26 -7.23
CA LEU A 39 1.84 -0.10 -6.88
C LEU A 39 1.95 0.88 -8.05
N GLY A 40 1.91 2.18 -7.76
CA GLY A 40 1.95 3.27 -8.74
C GLY A 40 0.68 3.45 -9.57
N VAL A 41 -0.35 2.62 -9.36
CA VAL A 41 -1.63 2.67 -10.08
C VAL A 41 -2.78 3.13 -9.18
N ILE A 42 -2.85 2.60 -7.95
CA ILE A 42 -3.91 2.96 -7.00
C ILE A 42 -3.75 4.41 -6.56
N THR A 43 -4.77 5.23 -6.77
CA THR A 43 -4.83 6.60 -6.25
C THR A 43 -5.25 6.60 -4.78
N LYS A 44 -4.90 7.66 -4.05
CA LYS A 44 -5.32 7.90 -2.67
C LYS A 44 -6.83 7.94 -2.52
N GLN A 45 -7.55 8.50 -3.49
CA GLN A 45 -9.01 8.46 -3.55
C GLN A 45 -9.54 7.03 -3.71
N ALA A 46 -8.96 6.21 -4.59
CA ALA A 46 -9.37 4.81 -4.75
C ALA A 46 -9.06 3.99 -3.48
N ALA A 47 -7.92 4.24 -2.84
CA ALA A 47 -7.57 3.65 -1.56
C ALA A 47 -8.60 4.02 -0.47
N PHE A 48 -8.99 5.31 -0.38
CA PHE A 48 -10.01 5.76 0.56
C PHE A 48 -11.37 5.11 0.29
N SER A 49 -11.81 5.09 -0.97
CA SER A 49 -13.09 4.49 -1.37
C SER A 49 -13.16 3.00 -1.05
N HIS A 50 -12.02 2.30 -1.04
CA HIS A 50 -11.95 0.87 -0.77
C HIS A 50 -11.71 0.53 0.72
N HIS A 51 -10.71 1.15 1.34
CA HIS A 51 -10.28 0.84 2.71
C HIS A 51 -10.99 1.68 3.78
N GLY A 52 -11.66 2.77 3.37
CA GLY A 52 -12.25 3.73 4.28
C GLY A 52 -11.22 4.61 4.99
N GLN A 53 -11.68 5.24 6.07
CA GLN A 53 -10.87 6.13 6.88
C GLN A 53 -9.73 5.37 7.57
N ALA A 54 -8.51 5.87 7.42
CA ALA A 54 -7.34 5.33 8.11
C ALA A 54 -7.47 5.52 9.63
N THR A 55 -6.93 4.57 10.39
CA THR A 55 -6.81 4.71 11.85
C THR A 55 -5.94 5.91 12.22
N ARG A 56 -4.88 6.18 11.45
CA ARG A 56 -4.07 7.40 11.54
C ARG A 56 -3.38 7.73 10.22
N SER A 57 -3.13 9.01 9.99
CA SER A 57 -2.19 9.48 8.96
C SER A 57 -0.88 9.90 9.61
N VAL A 58 0.25 9.65 8.95
CA VAL A 58 1.60 9.97 9.42
C VAL A 58 2.46 10.52 8.29
N LYS A 59 3.46 11.34 8.63
CA LYS A 59 4.58 11.65 7.74
C LYS A 59 5.67 10.60 7.94
N LEU A 60 6.05 9.90 6.88
CA LEU A 60 7.12 8.90 6.89
C LEU A 60 8.51 9.57 6.84
N PRO A 61 9.60 8.87 7.21
CA PRO A 61 10.95 9.43 7.22
C PRO A 61 11.42 9.98 5.87
N ASN A 62 10.94 9.41 4.77
CA ASN A 62 11.21 9.89 3.42
C ASN A 62 10.39 11.14 3.03
N GLY A 63 9.55 11.64 3.94
CA GLY A 63 8.71 12.80 3.70
C GLY A 63 7.42 12.49 2.92
N TYR A 64 7.06 11.23 2.68
CA TYR A 64 5.78 10.88 2.11
C TYR A 64 4.69 10.66 3.17
N GLU A 65 3.44 10.74 2.76
CA GLU A 65 2.30 10.48 3.66
C GLU A 65 2.06 8.97 3.74
N GLY A 66 1.80 8.48 4.94
CA GLY A 66 1.40 7.11 5.22
C GLY A 66 0.03 7.05 5.89
N TRP A 67 -0.88 6.22 5.39
CA TRP A 67 -2.15 5.89 6.05
C TRP A 67 -2.05 4.54 6.71
N ILE A 68 -2.32 4.49 8.01
CA ILE A 68 -2.14 3.30 8.84
C ILE A 68 -3.50 2.76 9.24
N TYR A 69 -3.67 1.47 9.05
CA TYR A 69 -4.84 0.69 9.38
C TYR A 69 -4.46 -0.40 10.39
N GLN A 70 -5.44 -0.82 11.19
CA GLN A 70 -5.29 -1.85 12.21
C GLN A 70 -6.24 -3.01 11.91
N LEU A 71 -5.79 -4.23 12.18
CA LEU A 71 -6.55 -5.47 12.04
C LEU A 71 -6.41 -6.30 13.31
N GLY A 72 -7.48 -6.95 13.72
CA GLY A 72 -7.52 -7.78 14.94
C GLY A 72 -7.64 -6.98 16.24
N THR A 73 -7.50 -7.67 17.37
CA THR A 73 -7.65 -7.09 18.73
C THR A 73 -6.47 -7.48 19.63
N GLU A 74 -6.21 -6.63 20.63
CA GLU A 74 -5.29 -6.78 21.78
C GLU A 74 -4.03 -7.66 21.60
N SER A 75 -4.16 -8.98 21.57
CA SER A 75 -3.03 -9.93 21.49
C SER A 75 -2.58 -10.28 20.05
N GLY A 76 -3.32 -9.84 19.03
CA GLY A 76 -3.09 -10.17 17.61
C GLY A 76 -3.16 -8.96 16.67
N LEU A 77 -2.91 -7.75 17.19
CA LEU A 77 -3.00 -6.51 16.43
C LEU A 77 -1.96 -6.47 15.30
N ARG A 78 -2.45 -6.54 14.07
CA ARG A 78 -1.66 -6.35 12.84
C ARG A 78 -1.89 -4.94 12.32
N THR A 79 -0.92 -4.40 11.60
CA THR A 79 -1.09 -3.10 10.94
C THR A 79 -0.67 -3.18 9.50
N TYR A 80 -1.33 -2.41 8.64
CA TYR A 80 -0.80 -2.13 7.31
C TYR A 80 -0.77 -0.62 7.06
N THR A 81 0.24 -0.19 6.33
CA THR A 81 0.47 1.22 5.96
C THR A 81 0.43 1.34 4.46
N LEU A 82 -0.39 2.25 3.94
CA LEU A 82 -0.34 2.67 2.54
C LEU A 82 0.53 3.92 2.46
N GLU A 83 1.60 3.88 1.67
CA GLU A 83 2.48 5.02 1.43
C GLU A 83 2.15 5.69 0.10
N PHE A 84 2.05 7.02 0.09
CA PHE A 84 1.64 7.79 -1.09
C PHE A 84 2.75 8.70 -1.63
N ASP A 85 2.96 8.70 -2.95
CA ASP A 85 3.83 9.67 -3.61
C ASP A 85 3.23 11.08 -3.67
N ALA A 86 3.99 12.02 -4.24
CA ALA A 86 3.54 13.39 -4.46
C ALA A 86 2.41 13.53 -5.50
N GLN A 87 2.12 12.47 -6.26
CA GLN A 87 0.97 12.39 -7.18
C GLN A 87 -0.22 11.66 -6.53
N GLU A 88 -0.17 11.44 -5.22
CA GLU A 88 -1.20 10.76 -4.44
C GLU A 88 -1.48 9.33 -4.91
N ARG A 89 -0.45 8.58 -5.29
CA ARG A 89 -0.55 7.17 -5.66
C ARG A 89 0.14 6.29 -4.64
N VAL A 90 -0.43 5.11 -4.39
CA VAL A 90 0.16 4.12 -3.48
C VAL A 90 1.45 3.59 -4.10
N ILE A 91 2.58 3.87 -3.49
CA ILE A 91 3.92 3.46 -3.96
C ILE A 91 4.54 2.35 -3.13
N ASP A 92 4.08 2.16 -1.89
CA ASP A 92 4.41 0.99 -1.09
C ASP A 92 3.26 0.64 -0.14
N VAL A 93 3.24 -0.61 0.29
CA VAL A 93 2.34 -1.12 1.31
C VAL A 93 3.16 -1.93 2.30
N LEU A 94 3.14 -1.52 3.57
CA LEU A 94 3.92 -2.15 4.63
C LEU A 94 2.97 -2.87 5.59
N TYR A 95 3.07 -4.18 5.71
CA TYR A 95 2.27 -5.00 6.64
C TYR A 95 3.13 -5.51 7.79
N ASN A 96 2.71 -5.26 9.03
CA ASN A 96 3.38 -5.71 10.25
C ASN A 96 2.48 -6.64 11.06
N GLU A 97 2.99 -7.80 11.47
CA GLU A 97 2.25 -8.76 12.29
C GLU A 97 2.41 -8.54 13.80
N ARG A 98 3.57 -8.04 14.24
CA ARG A 98 3.88 -7.85 15.66
C ARG A 98 4.69 -6.56 15.84
N GLY A 99 4.00 -5.42 15.84
CA GLY A 99 4.65 -4.11 16.01
C GLY A 99 5.65 -3.77 14.88
N ARG A 100 6.40 -2.69 15.05
CA ARG A 100 7.15 -1.98 13.98
C ARG A 100 8.36 -2.73 13.36
N HIS A 101 8.62 -3.99 13.70
CA HIS A 101 9.95 -4.59 13.52
C HIS A 101 9.98 -5.90 12.70
N ASN A 102 8.86 -6.33 12.12
CA ASN A 102 8.80 -7.54 11.28
C ASN A 102 8.08 -7.30 9.93
N GLY A 103 8.04 -6.06 9.47
CA GLY A 103 7.15 -5.64 8.38
C GLY A 103 7.57 -6.17 7.00
N MET A 104 6.64 -6.85 6.32
CA MET A 104 6.75 -7.16 4.89
C MET A 104 6.27 -5.97 4.05
N THR A 105 6.92 -5.71 2.92
CA THR A 105 6.52 -4.64 1.98
C THR A 105 6.19 -5.19 0.61
N ALA A 106 5.17 -4.60 -0.02
CA ALA A 106 4.79 -4.91 -1.39
C ALA A 106 5.93 -4.58 -2.36
N LEU A 107 6.61 -3.44 -2.16
CA LEU A 107 7.72 -3.03 -3.01
C LEU A 107 8.86 -4.05 -2.97
N GLN A 108 9.28 -4.51 -1.78
CA GLN A 108 10.35 -5.51 -1.67
C GLN A 108 9.94 -6.85 -2.29
N ILE A 109 8.75 -7.37 -1.96
CA ILE A 109 8.26 -8.65 -2.49
C ILE A 109 8.18 -8.62 -4.02
N GLN A 110 7.67 -7.52 -4.60
CA GLN A 110 7.55 -7.38 -6.05
C GLN A 110 8.91 -7.17 -6.73
N ALA A 111 9.81 -6.40 -6.13
CA ALA A 111 11.15 -6.19 -6.68
C ALA A 111 12.01 -7.46 -6.65
N GLN A 112 11.89 -8.30 -5.62
CA GLN A 112 12.49 -9.64 -5.58
C GLN A 112 11.90 -10.55 -6.68
N ALA A 113 10.57 -10.60 -6.81
CA ALA A 113 9.90 -11.40 -7.83
C ALA A 113 10.32 -11.01 -9.27
N ASN A 114 10.52 -9.70 -9.49
CA ASN A 114 10.95 -9.15 -10.77
C ASN A 114 12.48 -9.21 -10.98
N LYS A 115 13.25 -9.79 -10.02
CA LYS A 115 14.72 -9.84 -10.03
C LYS A 115 15.39 -8.46 -10.20
N VAL A 116 14.68 -7.40 -9.80
CA VAL A 116 15.20 -6.03 -9.77
C VAL A 116 16.15 -5.87 -8.59
N LEU A 117 15.88 -6.58 -7.51
CA LEU A 117 16.79 -6.81 -6.41
C LEU A 117 17.70 -7.99 -6.78
N GLY A 118 19.02 -7.76 -6.86
CA GLY A 118 20.00 -8.82 -7.06
C GLY A 118 20.04 -9.80 -5.87
N PRO A 119 20.75 -10.95 -5.98
CA PRO A 119 20.90 -11.89 -4.86
C PRO A 119 21.55 -11.25 -3.63
N ASP A 120 22.25 -10.12 -3.82
CA ASP A 120 22.93 -9.34 -2.79
C ASP A 120 22.07 -8.17 -2.24
N ALA A 121 20.80 -8.08 -2.65
CA ALA A 121 19.90 -7.10 -2.04
C ALA A 121 19.88 -7.34 -0.54
N GLU A 122 20.34 -6.34 0.22
CA GLU A 122 20.40 -6.48 1.66
C GLU A 122 19.03 -6.91 2.16
N PRO A 123 18.96 -8.00 2.96
CA PRO A 123 17.74 -8.31 3.68
C PRO A 123 17.35 -7.05 4.44
N ALA A 124 16.04 -6.84 4.65
CA ALA A 124 15.56 -5.71 5.42
C ALA A 124 16.45 -5.55 6.67
N PRO A 125 16.93 -4.34 7.02
CA PRO A 125 17.99 -4.15 8.01
C PRO A 125 17.71 -4.77 9.39
N PHE A 126 16.49 -5.26 9.61
CA PHE A 126 15.97 -5.92 10.79
C PHE A 126 16.07 -7.46 10.78
N GLU A 127 16.43 -8.09 9.65
CA GLU A 127 16.67 -9.55 9.59
C GLU A 127 18.05 -9.94 10.16
N LYS A 128 19.02 -9.02 10.19
CA LYS A 128 20.39 -9.28 10.65
C LYS A 128 20.60 -9.17 12.17
N HIS A 129 19.64 -8.62 12.90
CA HIS A 129 19.74 -8.44 14.35
C HIS A 129 18.42 -8.77 15.04
N PRO A 130 18.22 -10.00 15.58
CA PRO A 130 17.23 -10.16 16.63
C PRO A 130 17.62 -9.20 17.76
N PRO A 131 16.69 -8.41 18.33
CA PRO A 131 17.03 -7.55 19.45
C PRO A 131 17.54 -8.42 20.61
N GLU A 132 18.84 -8.30 20.89
CA GLU A 132 19.51 -8.87 22.08
C GLU A 132 18.91 -8.34 23.41
N GLU A 133 18.00 -7.37 23.33
CA GLU A 133 17.47 -6.60 24.46
C GLU A 133 16.33 -7.29 25.24
N TYR A 134 15.99 -8.55 24.94
CA TYR A 134 15.05 -9.37 25.73
C TYR A 134 15.72 -10.50 26.53
N ARG A 135 17.00 -10.33 26.90
CA ARG A 135 17.66 -11.17 27.92
C ARG A 135 17.89 -10.37 29.20
N HIS A 136 16.83 -10.10 29.95
CA HIS A 136 16.91 -9.86 31.40
C HIS A 136 15.64 -10.37 32.07
#